data_AF-A0A662QHX8-F1
#
_entry.id   AF-A0A662QHX8-F1
#
_cell.length_a   1.000
_cell.length_b   1.000
_cell.length_c   1.000
_cell.angle_alpha   90.00
_cell.angle_beta   90.00
_cell.angle_gamma   90.00
#
_symmetry.space_group_name_H-M   'P 1'
#
loop_
_entity.id
_entity.type
_entity.pdbx_description
1 polymer ?
#
loop_
_entity_poly.entity_id
_entity_poly.type
_entity_poly.pdbx_seq_one_letter_code
_entity_poly.pdbx_strand_id
1 'polypeptide(L)'
;MYGSAWESELKDMLMTIWSVRGLGLEEVGRMQEAVEEAERMLRKSGLITVEEKERGDLGRSGPVREKLYKLQNLFQVMKLLGGDPELDRVRLQLQGQL
;
A
#
# COMPACT_ATOMS: atom_id res chain seq x y z
N MET A 1 -10.51 -1.70 -1.81
CA MET A 1 -9.43 -2.35 -2.57
C MET A 1 -9.50 -3.84 -2.33
N TYR A 2 -10.06 -4.62 -3.26
CA TYR A 2 -10.06 -6.08 -3.12
C TYR A 2 -8.95 -6.66 -3.98
N GLY A 3 -7.78 -6.84 -3.38
CA GLY A 3 -6.67 -7.56 -3.98
C GLY A 3 -5.76 -6.79 -4.93
N SER A 4 -6.00 -5.50 -5.20
CA SER A 4 -5.09 -4.68 -6.00
C SER A 4 -5.14 -3.19 -5.65
N ALA A 5 -4.07 -2.47 -5.94
CA ALA A 5 -3.95 -1.02 -5.76
C ALA A 5 -2.94 -0.44 -6.78
N TRP A 6 -3.22 0.77 -7.27
CA TRP A 6 -2.24 1.56 -8.01
C TRP A 6 -1.18 2.14 -7.05
N GLU A 7 0.00 2.48 -7.56
CA GLU A 7 1.12 3.00 -6.75
C GLU A 7 0.77 4.27 -5.98
N SER A 8 0.08 5.20 -6.62
CA SER A 8 -0.44 6.44 -6.06
C SER A 8 -1.41 6.15 -4.92
N GLU A 9 -2.39 5.27 -5.15
CA GLU A 9 -3.34 4.86 -4.11
C GLU A 9 -2.64 4.19 -2.92
N LEU A 10 -1.63 3.37 -3.16
CA LEU A 10 -0.81 2.75 -2.12
C LEU A 10 -0.03 3.82 -1.34
N LYS A 11 0.61 4.76 -2.03
CA LYS A 11 1.37 5.86 -1.41
C LYS A 11 0.47 6.77 -0.59
N ASP A 12 -0.71 7.12 -1.10
CA ASP A 12 -1.69 7.94 -0.39
C ASP A 12 -2.15 7.24 0.91
N MET A 13 -2.39 5.93 0.85
CA MET A 13 -2.75 5.14 2.02
C MET A 13 -1.60 5.08 3.04
N LEU A 14 -0.37 4.84 2.59
CA LEU A 14 0.81 4.82 3.47
C LEU A 14 1.04 6.18 4.13
N MET A 15 0.96 7.27 3.37
CA MET A 15 1.05 8.64 3.89
C MET A 15 -0.03 8.93 4.92
N THR A 16 -1.27 8.47 4.69
CA THR A 16 -2.36 8.57 5.66
C THR A 16 -2.00 7.86 6.97
N ILE A 17 -1.53 6.61 6.89
CA ILE A 17 -1.13 5.81 8.05
C ILE A 17 0.02 6.48 8.81
N TRP A 18 1.04 6.98 8.10
CA TRP A 18 2.19 7.64 8.71
C TRP A 18 1.81 8.96 9.39
N SER A 19 0.89 9.71 8.78
CA SER A 19 0.35 10.95 9.36
C SER A 19 -0.43 10.67 10.65
N VAL A 20 -1.26 9.62 10.66
CA VAL A 20 -1.99 9.18 11.87
C VAL A 20 -1.03 8.72 12.97
N ARG A 21 0.12 8.13 12.59
CA ARG A 21 1.19 7.77 13.53
C ARG A 21 2.03 8.97 14.01
N GLY A 22 1.82 10.16 13.45
CA GLY A 22 2.54 11.36 13.82
C GLY A 22 4.01 11.36 13.38
N LEU A 23 4.36 10.61 12.33
CA LEU A 23 5.73 10.55 11.81
C LEU A 23 6.15 11.90 11.23
N GLY A 24 7.38 12.34 11.56
CA GLY A 24 7.99 13.53 10.98
C GLY A 24 8.52 13.32 9.56
N LEU A 25 8.89 14.40 8.88
CA LEU A 25 9.35 14.36 7.47
C LEU A 25 10.55 13.44 7.25
N GLU A 26 11.52 13.45 8.17
CA GLU A 26 12.70 12.59 8.09
C GLU A 26 12.35 11.11 8.22
N GLU A 27 11.40 10.78 9.09
CA GLU A 27 10.89 9.43 9.27
C GLU A 27 10.09 8.96 8.06
N VAL A 28 9.26 9.83 7.48
CA VAL A 28 8.54 9.56 6.24
C VAL A 28 9.52 9.23 5.11
N GLY A 29 10.63 9.97 4.98
CA GLY A 29 11.68 9.66 4.01
C GLY A 29 12.25 8.25 4.18
N ARG A 30 12.61 7.87 5.42
CA ARG A 30 13.07 6.50 5.71
C ARG A 30 12.01 5.44 5.44
N MET A 31 10.75 5.72 5.75
CA MET A 31 9.66 4.78 5.49
C MET A 31 9.43 4.59 3.99
N GLN A 32 9.61 5.62 3.16
CA GLN A 32 9.54 5.49 1.70
C GLN A 32 10.63 4.55 1.15
N GLU A 33 11.86 4.65 1.64
CA GLU A 33 12.93 3.70 1.28
C GLU A 33 12.58 2.26 1.70
N ALA A 34 12.02 2.09 2.90
CA ALA A 34 11.60 0.78 3.39
C ALA A 34 10.46 0.15 2.56
N VAL A 35 9.62 0.97 1.91
CA VAL A 35 8.54 0.47 1.02
C VAL A 35 9.13 -0.24 -0.21
N GLU A 36 10.22 0.26 -0.79
CA GLU A 36 10.85 -0.39 -1.94
C GLU A 36 11.44 -1.76 -1.58
N GLU A 37 12.05 -1.87 -0.40
CA GLU A 37 12.56 -3.15 0.10
C GLU A 37 11.41 -4.11 0.43
N ALA A 38 10.34 -3.61 1.06
CA ALA A 38 9.15 -4.39 1.33
C ALA A 38 8.49 -4.91 0.04
N GLU A 39 8.38 -4.08 -1.01
CA GLU A 39 7.91 -4.51 -2.33
C GLU A 39 8.75 -5.70 -2.82
N ARG A 40 10.07 -5.58 -2.78
CA ARG A 40 10.99 -6.62 -3.27
C ARG A 40 10.82 -7.93 -2.49
N MET A 41 10.74 -7.86 -1.17
CA MET A 41 10.54 -9.02 -0.31
C MET A 41 9.20 -9.70 -0.58
N LEU A 42 8.12 -8.93 -0.68
CA LEU A 42 6.77 -9.45 -0.93
C LEU A 42 6.62 -10.05 -2.33
N ARG A 43 7.29 -9.48 -3.34
CA ARG A 43 7.37 -10.07 -4.68
C ARG A 43 8.13 -11.38 -4.66
N LYS A 44 9.28 -11.44 -3.97
CA LYS A 44 10.11 -12.64 -3.87
C LYS A 44 9.40 -13.78 -3.13
N SER A 45 8.58 -13.47 -2.12
CA SER A 45 7.76 -14.46 -1.42
C SER A 45 6.51 -14.88 -2.21
N GLY A 46 6.24 -14.25 -3.36
CA GLY A 46 5.07 -14.54 -4.18
C GLY A 46 3.75 -14.06 -3.59
N LEU A 47 3.78 -13.17 -2.59
CA LEU A 47 2.58 -12.60 -1.97
C LEU A 47 1.97 -11.48 -2.80
N ILE A 48 2.78 -10.82 -3.65
CA ILE A 48 2.29 -9.81 -4.59
C ILE A 48 2.89 -10.00 -5.98
N THR A 49 2.17 -9.52 -6.97
CA THR A 49 2.66 -9.23 -8.32
C THR A 49 2.61 -7.73 -8.56
N VAL A 50 3.63 -7.20 -9.24
CA VAL A 50 3.72 -5.79 -9.62
C VAL A 50 3.88 -5.72 -11.13
N GLU A 51 2.98 -5.02 -11.79
CA GLU A 51 2.95 -4.83 -13.24
C GLU A 51 2.99 -3.32 -13.54
N GLU A 52 3.81 -2.87 -14.49
CA GLU A 52 3.67 -1.52 -15.04
C GLU A 52 2.54 -1.49 -16.07
N LYS A 53 1.60 -0.55 -15.90
CA LYS A 53 0.45 -0.38 -16.79
C LYS A 53 0.16 1.08 -17.05
N GLU A 54 -0.49 1.33 -18.18
CA GLU A 54 -1.13 2.61 -18.43
C GLU A 54 -2.41 2.72 -17.59
N ARG A 55 -2.47 3.78 -16.79
CA ARG A 55 -3.63 4.18 -16.00
C ARG A 55 -4.24 5.42 -16.62
N GLY A 56 -5.55 5.41 -16.83
CA GLY A 56 -6.28 6.61 -17.22
C GLY A 56 -6.24 7.65 -16.10
N ASP A 57 -5.88 8.89 -16.43
CA ASP A 57 -5.87 10.02 -15.51
C ASP A 57 -6.75 11.13 -16.08
N LEU A 58 -7.88 11.40 -15.42
CA LEU A 58 -8.85 12.41 -15.85
C LEU A 58 -8.35 13.86 -15.65
N GLY A 59 -7.28 14.06 -14.87
CA GLY A 59 -6.64 15.35 -14.68
C GLY A 59 -5.58 15.68 -15.73
N ARG A 60 -5.27 14.74 -16.65
CA ARG A 60 -4.26 14.90 -17.69
C ARG A 60 -4.83 14.58 -19.07
N SER A 61 -4.16 15.05 -20.11
CA SER A 61 -4.56 14.82 -21.50
C SER A 61 -4.27 13.41 -22.03
N GLY A 62 -3.64 12.54 -21.23
CA GLY A 62 -3.25 11.19 -21.64
C GLY A 62 -3.00 10.27 -20.45
N PRO A 63 -2.82 8.96 -20.72
CA PRO A 63 -2.58 7.98 -19.67
C PRO A 63 -1.24 8.20 -18.98
N VAL A 64 -1.15 7.77 -17.72
CA VAL A 64 0.09 7.77 -16.93
C VAL A 64 0.56 6.32 -16.78
N ARG A 65 1.85 6.09 -16.98
CA ARG A 65 2.45 4.78 -16.74
C ARG A 65 2.78 4.65 -15.26
N GLU A 66 2.21 3.62 -14.62
CA GLU A 66 2.26 3.44 -13.17
C GLU A 66 2.30 1.96 -12.80
N LYS A 67 2.86 1.64 -11.62
CA LYS A 67 2.80 0.29 -11.08
C LYS A 67 1.38 -0.04 -10.58
N LEU A 68 0.90 -1.21 -10.94
CA LEU A 68 -0.27 -1.85 -10.37
C LEU A 68 0.18 -3.03 -9.49
N TYR A 69 -0.11 -2.95 -8.21
CA TYR A 69 0.15 -3.99 -7.23
C TYR A 69 -1.08 -4.90 -7.15
N LYS A 70 -0.86 -6.21 -7.13
CA LYS A 70 -1.92 -7.20 -6.91
C LYS A 70 -1.47 -8.20 -5.85
N LEU A 71 -2.33 -8.47 -4.88
CA LEU A 71 -2.17 -9.54 -3.92
C LEU A 71 -2.35 -10.88 -4.62
N GLN A 72 -1.43 -11.78 -4.33
CA GLN A 72 -1.56 -13.20 -4.62
C GLN A 72 -2.08 -13.87 -3.35
N ASN A 73 -3.12 -14.70 -3.52
CA ASN A 73 -3.71 -15.46 -2.43
C ASN A 73 -4.12 -14.58 -1.22
N LEU A 74 -5.13 -13.73 -1.43
CA LEU A 74 -5.70 -12.83 -0.41
C LEU A 74 -5.95 -13.55 0.93
N PHE A 75 -6.42 -14.80 0.89
CA PHE A 75 -6.68 -15.59 2.10
C PHE A 75 -5.40 -15.85 2.92
N GLN A 76 -4.28 -16.18 2.29
CA GLN A 76 -3.01 -16.36 3.00
C GLN A 76 -2.50 -15.06 3.60
N VAL A 77 -2.60 -13.95 2.87
CA VAL A 77 -2.22 -12.62 3.37
C VAL A 77 -3.08 -12.24 4.58
N MET A 78 -4.40 -12.42 4.48
CA MET A 78 -5.31 -12.18 5.60
C MET A 78 -5.04 -13.09 6.79
N LYS A 79 -4.62 -14.34 6.58
CA LYS A 79 -4.25 -15.23 7.69
C LYS A 79 -2.95 -14.79 8.37
N LEU A 80 -1.96 -14.33 7.59
CA LEU A 80 -0.67 -13.87 8.11
C LEU A 80 -0.79 -12.53 8.85
N LEU A 81 -1.65 -11.63 8.37
CA LEU A 81 -1.74 -10.24 8.84
C LEU A 81 -3.02 -9.93 9.64
N GLY A 82 -4.00 -10.82 9.65
CA GLY A 82 -5.35 -10.57 10.17
C GLY A 82 -5.50 -10.59 11.69
N GLY A 83 -4.38 -10.69 12.43
CA GLY A 83 -4.35 -10.53 13.88
C GLY A 83 -3.24 -9.60 14.33
N ASP A 84 -2.71 -8.78 13.43
CA ASP A 84 -1.73 -7.75 13.77
C ASP A 84 -2.46 -6.57 14.45
N PRO A 85 -2.18 -6.29 15.74
CA PRO A 85 -2.90 -5.27 16.50
C PRO A 85 -2.75 -3.85 15.92
N GLU A 86 -1.64 -3.56 15.24
CA GLU A 86 -1.39 -2.28 14.61
C GLU A 86 -2.22 -2.13 13.34
N LEU A 87 -2.31 -3.18 12.51
CA LEU A 87 -3.18 -3.17 11.33
C LEU A 87 -4.66 -3.09 11.70
N ASP A 88 -5.08 -3.77 12.77
CA ASP A 88 -6.45 -3.69 13.26
C ASP A 88 -6.78 -2.29 13.79
N ARG A 89 -5.86 -1.66 14.54
CA ARG A 89 -6.02 -0.27 14.98
C ARG A 89 -6.20 0.70 13.80
N VAL A 90 -5.33 0.60 12.80
CA VAL A 90 -5.41 1.43 11.58
C VAL A 90 -6.75 1.20 10.86
N ARG A 91 -7.18 -0.06 10.73
CA ARG A 91 -8.46 -0.39 10.09
C ARG A 91 -9.65 0.25 10.83
N LEU A 92 -9.67 0.19 12.16
CA LEU A 92 -10.72 0.80 12.97
C LEU A 92 -10.74 2.33 12.84
N GLN A 93 -9.57 2.98 12.85
CA GLN A 93 -9.45 4.42 12.63
C GLN A 93 -9.95 4.85 11.25
N LEU A 94 -9.59 4.11 10.19
CA LEU A 94 -10.08 4.37 8.82
C LEU A 94 -11.59 4.15 8.67
N GLN A 95 -12.18 3.28 9.50
CA GLN A 95 -13.63 3.06 9.55
C GLN A 95 -14.37 4.10 10.41
N GLY A 96 -13.65 5.06 11.01
CA GLY A 96 -14.23 6.07 11.90
C GLY A 96 -14.75 5.50 13.22
N GLN A 97 -14.23 4.34 13.64
CA GLN A 97 -14.64 3.64 14.85
C GLN A 97 -13.74 3.95 16.07
N LEU A 98 -12.72 4.79 15.88
CA LEU A 98 -11.79 5.27 16.90
C LEU A 98 -11.49 6.76 16.70
#